data_AF-A0A1H1TRT0-F1
#
_entry.id   AF-A0A1H1TRT0-F1
#
_cell.length_a   1.000
_cell.length_b   1.000
_cell.length_c   1.000
_cell.angle_alpha   90.00
_cell.angle_beta   90.00
_cell.angle_gamma   90.00
#
_symmetry.space_group_name_H-M   'P 1'
#
loop_
_entity.id
_entity.type
_entity.pdbx_description
1 polymer ?
#
loop_
_entity_poly.entity_id
_entity_poly.type
_entity_poly.pdbx_seq_one_letter_code
_entity_poly.pdbx_strand_id
1 'polypeptide(L)'
;MDIKSLVFWGIVGTAAGGGLYGAYMKFFGKAAFTSVEAMQLLNDCTILRTDTFLNYEKARPVLEKVEEKIPNIEKSDSVIAITAMFAGDKSLPSGFAASLRECVLDLQEKIKSTEESQ
;
A
#
# COMPACT_ATOMS: atom_id res chain seq x y z
N MET A 1 -24.31 22.86 5.57
CA MET A 1 -24.28 21.41 5.28
C MET A 1 -25.72 20.95 5.10
N ASP A 2 -26.12 20.67 3.86
CA ASP A 2 -27.50 20.36 3.49
C ASP A 2 -27.85 18.89 3.82
N ILE A 3 -28.85 18.70 4.69
CA ILE A 3 -29.44 17.39 5.05
C ILE A 3 -29.91 16.60 3.81
N LYS A 4 -30.21 17.29 2.71
CA LYS A 4 -30.62 16.68 1.44
C LYS A 4 -29.52 15.83 0.78
N SER A 5 -28.24 16.16 1.01
CA SER A 5 -27.13 15.38 0.43
C SER A 5 -26.81 14.11 1.22
N LEU A 6 -27.19 14.03 2.50
CA LEU A 6 -27.02 12.83 3.33
C LEU A 6 -28.04 11.75 2.97
N VAL A 7 -29.26 12.15 2.61
CA VAL A 7 -30.34 11.23 2.25
C VAL A 7 -30.11 10.59 0.87
N PHE A 8 -29.43 11.27 -0.05
CA PHE A 8 -29.19 10.74 -1.39
C PHE A 8 -28.24 9.52 -1.39
N TRP A 9 -27.30 9.45 -0.45
CA TRP A 9 -26.49 8.24 -0.23
C TRP A 9 -27.26 7.13 0.51
N GLY A 10 -28.25 7.50 1.33
CA GLY A 10 -29.08 6.55 2.07
C GLY A 10 -30.11 5.81 1.22
N ILE A 11 -30.65 6.44 0.17
CA ILE A 11 -31.77 5.87 -0.61
C ILE A 11 -31.29 5.09 -1.85
N VAL A 12 -30.13 5.41 -2.43
CA VAL A 12 -29.59 4.64 -3.58
C VAL A 12 -28.96 3.31 -3.12
N GLY A 13 -28.63 3.17 -1.83
CA GLY A 13 -28.02 1.95 -1.28
C GLY A 13 -28.98 0.78 -1.02
N THR A 14 -30.30 0.98 -1.01
CA THR A 14 -31.26 -0.06 -0.58
C THR A 14 -31.92 -0.83 -1.71
N ALA A 15 -31.90 -0.33 -2.95
CA ALA A 15 -32.58 -1.00 -4.08
C ALA A 15 -31.85 -2.25 -4.62
N ALA A 16 -30.58 -2.45 -4.23
CA ALA A 16 -29.78 -3.62 -4.60
C ALA A 16 -29.13 -4.25 -3.35
N GLY A 17 -29.90 -4.51 -2.29
CA GLY A 17 -29.56 -5.46 -1.20
C GLY A 17 -28.24 -5.31 -0.43
N GLY A 18 -27.43 -4.29 -0.68
CA GLY A 18 -26.03 -4.27 -0.22
C GLY A 18 -25.36 -2.89 -0.21
N GLY A 19 -26.10 -1.80 -0.03
CA GLY A 19 -25.57 -0.43 -0.15
C GLY A 19 -24.33 -0.13 0.68
N LEU A 20 -24.36 -0.44 1.99
CA LEU A 20 -23.21 -0.19 2.88
C LEU A 20 -22.25 -1.39 2.95
N TYR A 21 -22.77 -2.61 3.02
CA TYR A 21 -21.95 -3.82 3.10
C TYR A 21 -21.19 -4.11 1.80
N GLY A 22 -21.82 -3.90 0.64
CA GLY A 22 -21.21 -4.04 -0.68
C GLY A 22 -20.18 -2.94 -0.97
N ALA A 23 -20.45 -1.70 -0.54
CA ALA A 23 -19.45 -0.63 -0.58
C ALA A 23 -18.24 -0.99 0.30
N TYR A 24 -18.48 -1.40 1.55
CA TYR A 24 -17.44 -1.84 2.47
C TYR A 24 -16.58 -2.98 1.87
N MET A 25 -17.19 -4.05 1.39
CA MET A 25 -16.48 -5.18 0.77
C MET A 25 -15.68 -4.75 -0.47
N LYS A 26 -16.17 -3.80 -1.26
CA LYS A 26 -15.46 -3.28 -2.43
C LYS A 26 -14.23 -2.45 -2.04
N PHE A 27 -14.34 -1.58 -1.04
CA PHE A 27 -13.21 -0.76 -0.59
C PHE A 27 -12.17 -1.59 0.17
N PHE A 28 -12.62 -2.45 1.09
CA PHE A 28 -11.72 -3.34 1.82
C PHE A 28 -11.06 -4.37 0.88
N GLY A 29 -11.82 -4.96 -0.05
CA GLY A 29 -11.27 -5.90 -1.03
C GLY A 29 -10.22 -5.27 -1.94
N LYS A 30 -10.44 -4.03 -2.39
CA LYS A 30 -9.43 -3.27 -3.14
C LYS A 30 -8.18 -2.99 -2.31
N ALA A 31 -8.36 -2.60 -1.04
CA ALA A 31 -7.25 -2.39 -0.12
C ALA A 31 -6.45 -3.69 0.09
N ALA A 32 -7.13 -4.78 0.48
CA ALA A 32 -6.50 -6.08 0.66
C ALA A 32 -5.69 -6.52 -0.58
N PHE A 33 -6.24 -6.33 -1.79
CA PHE A 33 -5.51 -6.61 -3.03
C PHE A 33 -4.25 -5.74 -3.19
N THR A 34 -4.36 -4.42 -2.99
CA THR A 34 -3.20 -3.51 -3.02
C THR A 34 -2.14 -3.86 -1.98
N SER A 35 -2.54 -4.37 -0.81
CA SER A 35 -1.60 -4.82 0.21
C SER A 35 -0.85 -6.11 -0.17
N VAL A 36 -1.49 -7.02 -0.91
CA VAL A 36 -0.78 -8.18 -1.49
C VAL A 36 0.25 -7.72 -2.52
N GLU A 37 -0.10 -6.76 -3.38
CA GLU A 37 0.88 -6.18 -4.33
C GLU A 37 2.03 -5.46 -3.59
N ALA A 38 1.73 -4.74 -2.51
CA ALA A 38 2.74 -4.08 -1.70
C ALA A 38 3.70 -5.08 -1.03
N MET A 39 3.18 -6.21 -0.57
CA MET A 39 3.99 -7.30 -0.01
C MET A 39 4.94 -7.90 -1.05
N GLN A 40 4.47 -8.09 -2.30
CA GLN A 40 5.33 -8.55 -3.40
C GLN A 40 6.45 -7.55 -3.68
N LEU A 41 6.14 -6.25 -3.78
CA LEU A 41 7.15 -5.21 -3.98
C LEU A 41 8.18 -5.16 -2.83
N LEU A 42 7.72 -5.36 -1.59
CA LEU A 42 8.61 -5.36 -0.43
C LEU A 42 9.55 -6.57 -0.47
N ASN A 43 9.05 -7.72 -0.89
CA ASN A 43 9.86 -8.92 -1.09
C ASN A 43 10.90 -8.71 -2.21
N ASP A 44 10.49 -8.18 -3.36
CA ASP A 44 11.40 -7.87 -4.47
C ASP A 44 12.50 -6.89 -4.04
N CYS A 45 12.12 -5.86 -3.30
CA CYS A 45 13.05 -4.88 -2.74
C CYS A 45 14.05 -5.52 -1.76
N THR A 46 13.56 -6.40 -0.87
CA THR A 46 14.40 -7.12 0.10
C THR A 46 15.39 -8.05 -0.59
N ILE A 47 14.96 -8.75 -1.65
CA ILE A 47 15.84 -9.62 -2.45
C ILE A 47 16.97 -8.79 -3.05
N LEU A 48 16.66 -7.65 -3.67
CA LEU A 48 17.66 -6.74 -4.24
C LEU A 48 18.61 -6.19 -3.17
N ARG A 49 18.12 -5.91 -1.95
CA ARG A 49 18.95 -5.45 -0.84
C ARG A 49 20.04 -6.49 -0.49
N THR A 50 19.77 -7.78 -0.69
CA THR A 50 20.74 -8.85 -0.46
C THR A 50 21.66 -9.14 -1.66
N ASP A 51 21.40 -8.57 -2.85
CA ASP A 51 22.25 -8.78 -4.03
C ASP A 51 23.60 -8.08 -3.87
N THR A 52 24.69 -8.86 -3.92
CA THR A 52 26.07 -8.36 -3.86
C THR A 52 26.46 -7.57 -5.10
N PHE A 53 25.84 -7.86 -6.25
CA PHE A 53 26.09 -7.19 -7.53
C PHE A 53 24.95 -6.22 -7.88
N LEU A 54 24.34 -5.62 -6.86
CA LEU A 54 23.28 -4.63 -7.05
C LEU A 54 23.84 -3.41 -7.78
N ASN A 55 23.09 -2.93 -8.78
CA ASN A 55 23.35 -1.67 -9.47
C ASN A 55 22.02 -0.98 -9.81
N TYR A 56 22.09 0.26 -10.28
CA TYR A 56 20.90 1.03 -10.60
C TYR A 56 19.99 0.35 -11.62
N GLU A 57 20.52 -0.22 -12.70
CA GLU A 57 19.70 -0.86 -13.75
C GLU A 57 18.88 -2.03 -13.23
N LYS A 58 19.42 -2.81 -12.28
CA LYS A 58 18.68 -3.91 -11.61
C LYS A 58 17.62 -3.39 -10.65
N ALA A 59 17.90 -2.30 -9.93
CA ALA A 59 17.00 -1.75 -8.93
C ALA A 59 15.89 -0.87 -9.53
N ARG A 60 16.18 -0.19 -10.65
CA ARG A 60 15.28 0.74 -11.35
C ARG A 60 13.83 0.25 -11.45
N PRO A 61 13.53 -0.96 -11.95
CA PRO A 61 12.14 -1.40 -12.08
C PRO A 61 11.40 -1.53 -10.76
N VAL A 62 12.10 -1.82 -9.65
CA VAL A 62 11.49 -1.86 -8.31
C VAL A 62 11.34 -0.45 -7.76
N LEU A 63 12.36 0.40 -7.91
CA LEU A 63 12.32 1.80 -7.47
C LEU A 63 11.15 2.56 -8.12
N GLU A 64 11.01 2.48 -9.44
CA GLU A 64 9.94 3.14 -10.21
C GLU A 64 8.55 2.62 -9.82
N LYS A 65 8.40 1.29 -9.70
CA LYS A 65 7.11 0.69 -9.30
C LYS A 65 6.71 1.08 -7.88
N VAL A 66 7.67 1.14 -6.95
CA VAL A 66 7.38 1.57 -5.58
C VAL A 66 6.97 3.03 -5.57
N GLU A 67 7.72 3.91 -6.25
CA GLU A 67 7.38 5.34 -6.35
C GLU A 67 5.97 5.55 -6.93
N GLU A 68 5.62 4.85 -8.01
CA GLU A 68 4.30 4.91 -8.63
C GLU A 68 3.18 4.41 -7.69
N LYS A 69 3.41 3.31 -6.97
CA LYS A 69 2.36 2.62 -6.21
C LYS A 69 2.21 3.10 -4.77
N ILE A 70 3.21 3.76 -4.17
CA ILE A 70 3.20 4.23 -2.77
C ILE A 70 1.89 4.96 -2.40
N PRO A 71 1.38 5.94 -3.18
CA PRO A 71 0.17 6.67 -2.79
C PRO A 71 -1.08 5.78 -2.69
N ASN A 72 -1.15 4.71 -3.50
CA ASN A 72 -2.24 3.75 -3.43
C ASN A 72 -2.07 2.77 -2.26
N ILE A 73 -0.82 2.40 -1.95
CA ILE A 73 -0.48 1.55 -0.81
C ILE A 73 -0.79 2.27 0.50
N GLU A 74 -0.46 3.56 0.64
CA GLU A 74 -0.80 4.35 1.84
C GLU A 74 -2.31 4.43 2.10
N LYS A 75 -3.09 4.60 1.03
CA LYS A 75 -4.56 4.55 1.12
C LYS A 75 -5.03 3.17 1.57
N SER A 76 -4.42 2.12 1.04
CA SER A 76 -4.71 0.74 1.42
C SER A 76 -4.41 0.48 2.90
N ASP A 77 -3.20 0.83 3.34
CA ASP A 77 -2.75 0.72 4.73
C ASP A 77 -3.70 1.43 5.68
N SER A 78 -4.16 2.64 5.30
CA SER A 78 -5.14 3.40 6.08
C SER A 78 -6.49 2.68 6.19
N VAL A 79 -7.02 2.14 5.08
CA VAL A 79 -8.29 1.40 5.07
C VAL A 79 -8.19 0.14 5.92
N ILE A 80 -7.09 -0.60 5.82
CA ILE A 80 -6.85 -1.82 6.61
C ILE A 80 -6.70 -1.48 8.09
N ALA A 81 -5.92 -0.46 8.43
CA ALA A 81 -5.73 -0.02 9.81
C ALA A 81 -7.06 0.40 10.46
N ILE A 82 -7.85 1.23 9.77
CA ILE A 82 -9.18 1.64 10.25
C ILE A 82 -10.09 0.41 10.44
N THR A 83 -10.07 -0.52 9.48
CA THR A 83 -10.88 -1.74 9.56
C THR A 83 -10.47 -2.63 10.74
N ALA A 84 -9.16 -2.79 10.97
CA ALA A 84 -8.61 -3.54 12.09
C ALA A 84 -9.00 -2.91 13.43
N MET A 85 -8.93 -1.57 13.55
CA MET A 85 -9.39 -0.84 14.73
C MET A 85 -10.88 -1.10 15.00
N PHE A 86 -11.74 -1.05 13.98
CA PHE A 86 -13.17 -1.36 14.12
C PHE A 86 -13.45 -2.82 14.49
N ALA A 87 -12.59 -3.74 14.05
CA ALA A 87 -12.64 -5.15 14.44
C ALA A 87 -12.14 -5.42 15.88
N GLY A 88 -11.66 -4.39 16.58
CA GLY A 88 -11.13 -4.50 17.94
C GLY A 88 -9.69 -4.99 18.00
N ASP A 89 -8.99 -5.05 16.87
CA ASP A 89 -7.57 -5.36 16.82
C ASP A 89 -6.77 -4.16 17.33
N LYS A 90 -5.91 -4.43 18.33
CA LYS A 90 -5.02 -3.42 18.93
C LYS A 90 -3.64 -3.42 18.28
N SER A 91 -3.34 -4.39 17.44
CA SER A 91 -2.12 -4.42 16.65
C SER A 91 -2.35 -3.61 15.38
N LEU A 92 -1.79 -2.39 15.35
CA LEU A 92 -1.75 -1.63 14.11
C LEU A 92 -0.63 -2.22 13.26
N PRO A 93 -0.92 -2.83 12.10
CA PRO A 93 0.15 -3.26 11.22
C PRO A 93 0.98 -2.03 10.85
N SER A 94 2.30 -2.14 10.98
CA SER A 94 3.21 -1.19 10.33
C SER A 94 2.89 -1.26 8.84
N GLY A 95 2.28 -0.20 8.30
CA GLY A 95 1.80 -0.18 6.92
C GLY A 95 2.92 -0.48 5.93
N PHE A 96 2.62 -1.18 4.84
CA PHE A 96 3.61 -1.58 3.84
C PHE A 96 4.30 -0.37 3.19
N ALA A 97 3.61 0.77 3.10
CA ALA A 97 4.19 1.98 2.52
C ALA A 97 5.43 2.47 3.28
N ALA A 98 5.43 2.38 4.61
CA ALA A 98 6.58 2.80 5.42
C ALA A 98 7.79 1.87 5.18
N SER A 99 7.56 0.55 5.26
CA SER A 99 8.61 -0.46 5.03
C SER A 99 9.19 -0.39 3.61
N LEU A 100 8.34 -0.11 2.61
CA LEU A 100 8.79 0.06 1.23
C LEU A 100 9.66 1.29 1.04
N ARG A 101 9.34 2.42 1.68
CA ARG A 101 10.19 3.62 1.63
C ARG A 101 11.56 3.37 2.24
N GLU A 102 11.60 2.72 3.40
CA GLU A 102 12.85 2.37 4.06
C GLU A 102 13.70 1.46 3.17
N CYS A 103 13.08 0.43 2.57
CA CYS A 103 13.78 -0.46 1.66
C CYS A 103 14.30 0.25 0.40
N VAL A 104 13.52 1.18 -0.17
CA VAL A 104 13.96 2.00 -1.32
C VAL A 104 15.15 2.87 -0.95
N LEU A 105 15.13 3.53 0.21
CA LEU A 105 16.24 4.34 0.69
C LEU A 105 17.52 3.50 0.86
N ASP A 106 17.39 2.32 1.48
CA ASP A 106 18.51 1.39 1.64
C ASP A 106 19.10 0.93 0.29
N LEU A 107 18.23 0.63 -0.70
CA LEU A 107 18.68 0.27 -2.04
C LEU A 107 19.46 1.40 -2.69
N GLN A 108 18.95 2.63 -2.63
CA GLN A 108 19.60 3.80 -3.20
C GLN A 108 20.97 4.06 -2.56
N GLU A 109 21.07 3.95 -1.23
CA GLU A 109 22.33 4.09 -0.50
C GLU A 109 23.33 3.01 -0.92
N LYS A 110 22.88 1.75 -1.01
CA LYS A 110 23.73 0.63 -1.42
C LYS A 110 24.26 0.79 -2.84
N ILE A 111 23.41 1.21 -3.79
CA ILE A 111 23.81 1.48 -5.18
C ILE A 111 24.90 2.54 -5.21
N LYS A 112 24.67 3.67 -4.53
CA LYS A 112 25.64 4.76 -4.46
C LYS A 112 26.98 4.30 -3.89
N SER A 113 26.97 3.56 -2.78
CA SER A 113 28.22 3.04 -2.17
C SER A 113 28.99 2.07 -3.08
N THR A 114 28.27 1.32 -3.93
CA THR A 114 28.86 0.36 -4.86
C THR A 114 29.48 1.06 -6.07
N GLU A 115 28.86 2.13 -6.55
CA GLU A 115 29.36 2.96 -7.65
C GLU A 115 30.57 3.80 -7.23
N GLU A 116 30.63 4.29 -5.98
CA GLU A 116 31.78 5.02 -5.44
C GLU A 116 33.01 4.13 -5.15
N SER A 117 32.82 2.81 -5.07
CA SER A 117 33.87 1.83 -4.78
C SER A 117 34.52 1.23 -6.04
N GLN A 118 34.08 1.62 -7.24
CA GLN A 118 34.62 1.20 -8.54
C GLN A 118 35.47 2.30 -9.18
#